data_AF-A0A382CHW8-F1
#
_entry.id   AF-A0A382CHW8-F1
#
_cell.length_a   1.000
_cell.length_b   1.000
_cell.length_c   1.000
_cell.angle_alpha   90.00
_cell.angle_beta   90.00
_cell.angle_gamma   90.00
#
_symmetry.space_group_name_H-M   'P 1'
#
loop_
_entity.id
_entity.type
_entity.pdbx_description
1 polymer ?
#
loop_
_entity_poly.entity_id
_entity_poly.type
_entity_poly.pdbx_seq_one_letter_code
_entity_poly.pdbx_strand_id
1 'polypeptide(L)'
;MVMLWPDGDDFRLQSAMNLWVAETNYPGYKDLEELFIDKGPDQSSVKTIYNGWQFDTTEKIQKYKLDEWLQNVLRKQKIPVKDIKVNQSWCIMYEDGGYQHLHCHGPTLISMVIHLDTQPPLWVGNTKQTGDVLVGSDGNDKIVNYYGMLYSIMPGGHNEMIVNNWAPTPGQCVIFDGRVFHGVYPSKAGRRTVIVDFDFSYLDPDEGWEDNWSEKRVD
;
A
#
# COMPACT_ATOMS: atom_id res chain seq x y z
N MET A 1 8.19 -15.05 -16.89
CA MET A 1 7.09 -14.47 -17.67
C MET A 1 6.78 -13.13 -17.03
N VAL A 2 7.11 -12.02 -17.70
CA VAL A 2 6.76 -10.67 -17.23
C VAL A 2 5.26 -10.54 -17.40
N MET A 3 4.49 -10.48 -16.31
CA MET A 3 3.09 -10.06 -16.41
C MET A 3 3.11 -8.58 -16.76
N LEU A 4 2.98 -8.29 -18.05
CA LEU A 4 2.60 -6.98 -18.53
C LEU A 4 1.11 -6.84 -18.18
N TRP A 5 0.80 -5.91 -17.29
CA TRP A 5 -0.58 -5.56 -16.94
C TRP A 5 -1.19 -4.81 -18.13
N PRO A 6 -2.25 -5.34 -18.78
CA PRO A 6 -2.87 -4.68 -19.92
C PRO A 6 -3.74 -3.52 -19.44
N ASP A 7 -3.77 -2.45 -20.24
CA ASP A 7 -4.48 -1.21 -20.00
C ASP A 7 -5.96 -1.41 -19.58
N GLY A 8 -6.30 -1.00 -18.35
CA GLY A 8 -7.65 -0.97 -17.80
C GLY A 8 -7.60 -0.90 -16.27
N ASP A 9 -8.37 0.01 -15.65
CA ASP A 9 -8.30 0.34 -14.22
C ASP A 9 -8.34 -0.87 -13.26
N ASP A 10 -7.18 -1.40 -12.86
CA ASP A 10 -7.06 -2.50 -11.88
C ASP A 10 -7.11 -1.94 -10.45
N PHE A 11 -8.25 -1.33 -10.10
CA PHE A 11 -8.53 -0.90 -8.74
C PHE A 11 -9.39 -1.94 -8.03
N ARG A 12 -8.87 -2.53 -6.95
CA ARG A 12 -9.56 -3.56 -6.18
C ARG A 12 -9.80 -3.07 -4.77
N LEU A 13 -11.05 -2.78 -4.44
CA LEU A 13 -11.47 -2.37 -3.10
C LEU A 13 -12.03 -3.56 -2.32
N GLN A 14 -11.61 -3.68 -1.08
CA GLN A 14 -12.25 -4.54 -0.09
C GLN A 14 -12.57 -3.70 1.14
N SER A 15 -13.81 -3.82 1.63
CA SER A 15 -14.27 -3.13 2.83
C SER A 15 -15.02 -4.08 3.75
N ALA A 16 -14.81 -3.93 5.06
CA ALA A 16 -15.53 -4.66 6.09
C ALA A 16 -15.53 -3.85 7.39
N MET A 17 -16.64 -3.88 8.14
CA MET A 17 -16.72 -3.31 9.49
C MET A 17 -16.15 -1.88 9.62
N ASN A 18 -16.49 -0.99 8.67
CA ASN A 18 -16.02 0.40 8.58
C ASN A 18 -14.51 0.59 8.35
N LEU A 19 -13.83 -0.44 7.85
CA LEU A 19 -12.45 -0.41 7.37
C LEU A 19 -12.41 -0.76 5.89
N TRP A 20 -11.36 -0.32 5.21
CA TRP A 20 -11.14 -0.63 3.81
C TRP A 20 -9.66 -0.69 3.46
N VAL A 21 -9.39 -1.51 2.45
CA VAL A 21 -8.11 -1.58 1.76
C VAL A 21 -8.36 -1.63 0.26
N ALA A 22 -7.51 -0.96 -0.49
CA ALA A 22 -7.52 -0.94 -1.93
C ALA A 22 -6.16 -1.31 -2.48
N GLU A 23 -6.16 -1.99 -3.61
CA GLU A 23 -4.97 -2.33 -4.39
C GLU A 23 -5.08 -1.70 -5.78
N THR A 24 -3.99 -1.12 -6.26
CA THR A 24 -3.88 -0.50 -7.58
C THR A 24 -2.41 -0.48 -8.03
N ASN A 25 -2.12 0.20 -9.15
CA ASN A 25 -0.77 0.47 -9.62
C ASN A 25 -0.51 1.98 -9.66
N TYR A 26 0.62 2.42 -9.08
CA TYR A 26 1.11 3.79 -9.24
C TYR A 26 2.04 3.85 -10.47
N PRO A 27 1.65 4.52 -11.57
CA PRO A 27 2.43 4.50 -12.81
C PRO A 27 3.77 5.24 -12.69
N GLY A 28 3.87 6.23 -11.80
CA GLY A 28 5.08 7.03 -11.58
C GLY A 28 6.11 6.39 -10.65
N TYR A 29 5.97 5.10 -10.30
CA TYR A 29 6.76 4.50 -9.22
C TYR A 29 8.28 4.53 -9.46
N LYS A 30 8.74 4.50 -10.72
CA LYS A 30 10.16 4.52 -11.06
C LYS A 30 10.84 5.82 -10.64
N ASP A 31 10.12 6.94 -10.68
CA ASP A 31 10.67 8.24 -10.28
C ASP A 31 10.92 8.27 -8.76
N LEU A 32 10.18 7.47 -7.98
CA LEU A 32 10.38 7.34 -6.54
C LEU A 32 11.69 6.65 -6.16
N GLU A 33 12.37 5.97 -7.09
CA GLU A 33 13.69 5.37 -6.83
C GLU A 33 14.73 6.42 -6.45
N GLU A 34 14.55 7.69 -6.89
CA GLU A 34 15.40 8.84 -6.51
C GLU A 34 15.47 9.04 -4.99
N LEU A 35 14.40 8.70 -4.26
CA LEU A 35 14.34 8.82 -2.80
C LEU A 35 15.39 7.96 -2.08
N PHE A 36 15.92 6.93 -2.74
CA PHE A 36 16.87 5.98 -2.17
C PHE A 36 18.34 6.31 -2.48
N ILE A 37 18.62 7.37 -3.27
CA ILE A 37 19.99 7.77 -3.63
C ILE A 37 20.67 8.46 -2.45
N ASP A 38 20.00 9.46 -1.88
CA ASP A 38 20.48 10.22 -0.72
C ASP A 38 19.60 9.92 0.49
N LYS A 39 19.95 8.82 1.16
CA LYS A 39 19.23 8.30 2.32
C LYS A 39 19.49 9.19 3.54
N GLY A 40 18.41 9.56 4.22
CA GLY A 40 18.50 10.22 5.52
C GLY A 40 19.06 9.29 6.61
N PRO A 41 19.19 9.80 7.86
CA PRO A 41 19.61 8.99 8.99
C PRO A 41 18.66 7.80 9.18
N ASP A 42 19.22 6.64 9.54
CA ASP A 42 18.42 5.46 9.86
C ASP A 42 17.63 5.66 11.16
N GLN A 43 16.33 5.40 11.08
CA GLN A 43 15.38 5.50 12.20
C GLN A 43 14.86 4.12 12.65
N SER A 44 15.37 3.02 12.10
CA SER A 44 14.80 1.67 12.30
C SER A 44 14.80 1.21 13.76
N SER A 45 15.76 1.64 14.58
CA SER A 45 15.94 1.20 15.98
C SER A 45 14.78 1.57 16.91
N VAL A 46 13.95 2.54 16.53
CA VAL A 46 12.78 3.00 17.31
C VAL A 46 11.46 2.73 16.58
N LYS A 47 11.49 1.94 15.51
CA LYS A 47 10.35 1.65 14.63
C LYS A 47 10.03 0.15 14.67
N THR A 48 8.97 -0.23 13.95
CA THR A 48 8.46 -1.61 13.91
C THR A 48 9.25 -2.53 12.98
N ILE A 49 10.45 -2.13 12.54
CA ILE A 49 11.25 -2.83 11.51
C ILE A 49 12.34 -3.66 12.17
N TYR A 50 12.53 -4.87 11.65
CA TYR A 50 13.70 -5.69 11.89
C TYR A 50 14.50 -5.85 10.61
N ASN A 51 15.83 -5.77 10.72
CA ASN A 51 16.78 -5.92 9.62
C ASN A 51 16.42 -5.13 8.34
N GLY A 52 16.32 -3.82 8.50
CA GLY A 52 16.09 -2.88 7.40
C GLY A 52 16.53 -1.48 7.79
N TRP A 53 16.48 -0.57 6.83
CA TRP A 53 16.79 0.85 6.98
C TRP A 53 15.56 1.68 6.64
N GLN A 54 15.02 2.40 7.62
CA GLN A 54 13.94 3.36 7.46
C GLN A 54 14.47 4.79 7.59
N PHE A 55 14.06 5.67 6.69
CA PHE A 55 14.44 7.07 6.72
C PHE A 55 13.30 7.97 6.24
N ASP A 56 13.21 9.17 6.81
CA ASP A 56 12.17 10.14 6.48
C ASP A 56 12.35 10.72 5.06
N THR A 57 11.23 10.88 4.36
CA THR A 57 11.17 11.46 3.01
C THR A 57 10.05 12.49 2.88
N THR A 58 9.53 13.03 3.98
CA THR A 58 8.33 13.87 4.04
C THR A 58 8.46 15.14 3.20
N GLU A 59 9.63 15.78 3.19
CA GLU A 59 9.87 16.95 2.32
C GLU A 59 10.09 16.56 0.86
N LYS A 60 10.88 15.50 0.61
CA LYS A 60 11.23 15.04 -0.74
C LYS A 60 10.02 14.52 -1.51
N ILE A 61 9.05 13.89 -0.82
CA ILE A 61 7.88 13.28 -1.45
C ILE A 61 6.92 14.31 -2.08
N GLN A 62 6.93 15.57 -1.59
CA GLN A 62 6.02 16.63 -2.07
C GLN A 62 6.17 16.89 -3.58
N LYS A 63 7.39 16.69 -4.12
CA LYS A 63 7.69 16.82 -5.56
C LYS A 63 6.81 15.93 -6.45
N TYR A 64 6.39 14.77 -5.94
CA TYR A 64 5.66 13.75 -6.72
C TYR A 64 4.14 13.92 -6.67
N LYS A 65 3.62 14.85 -5.85
CA LYS A 65 2.17 15.18 -5.78
C LYS A 65 1.29 13.93 -5.62
N LEU A 66 1.68 13.03 -4.72
CA LEU A 66 0.98 11.75 -4.50
C LEU A 66 -0.41 11.94 -3.90
N ASP A 67 -0.64 13.02 -3.16
CA ASP A 67 -1.95 13.45 -2.69
C ASP A 67 -2.87 13.83 -3.86
N GLU A 68 -2.40 14.64 -4.81
CA GLU A 68 -3.17 14.98 -6.03
C GLU A 68 -3.49 13.72 -6.84
N TRP A 69 -2.53 12.81 -7.00
CA TRP A 69 -2.77 11.54 -7.69
C TRP A 69 -3.80 10.68 -6.94
N LEU A 70 -3.62 10.50 -5.62
CA LEU A 70 -4.52 9.66 -4.82
C LEU A 70 -5.93 10.26 -4.79
N GLN A 71 -6.08 11.57 -4.63
CA GLN A 71 -7.38 12.26 -4.70
C GLN A 71 -8.11 11.93 -6.01
N ASN A 72 -7.39 11.96 -7.13
CA ASN A 72 -7.96 11.62 -8.44
C ASN A 72 -8.39 10.15 -8.52
N VAL A 73 -7.60 9.22 -7.97
CA VAL A 73 -7.96 7.79 -7.89
C VAL A 73 -9.21 7.59 -7.05
N LEU A 74 -9.23 8.13 -5.82
CA LEU A 74 -10.37 8.01 -4.90
C LEU A 74 -11.65 8.60 -5.50
N ARG A 75 -11.55 9.77 -6.15
CA ARG A 75 -12.68 10.39 -6.86
C ARG A 75 -13.20 9.51 -7.99
N LYS A 76 -12.30 9.00 -8.85
CA LYS A 76 -12.68 8.14 -9.98
C LYS A 76 -13.41 6.88 -9.50
N GLN A 77 -12.99 6.34 -8.36
CA GLN A 77 -13.55 5.14 -7.76
C GLN A 77 -14.73 5.41 -6.82
N LYS A 78 -15.15 6.68 -6.66
CA LYS A 78 -16.22 7.10 -5.76
C LYS A 78 -16.02 6.59 -4.33
N ILE A 79 -14.81 6.75 -3.80
CA ILE A 79 -14.49 6.55 -2.38
C ILE A 79 -14.68 7.88 -1.65
N PRO A 80 -15.44 7.94 -0.53
CA PRO A 80 -16.04 9.19 -0.03
C PRO A 80 -15.07 10.07 0.76
N VAL A 81 -13.83 10.15 0.30
CA VAL A 81 -12.79 11.04 0.82
C VAL A 81 -12.91 12.38 0.11
N LYS A 82 -13.05 13.45 0.88
CA LYS A 82 -13.24 14.81 0.41
C LYS A 82 -11.90 15.46 0.10
N ASP A 83 -11.05 15.58 1.11
CA ASP A 83 -9.71 16.16 0.99
C ASP A 83 -8.67 15.14 1.44
N ILE A 84 -7.50 15.20 0.80
CA ILE A 84 -6.32 14.43 1.19
C ILE A 84 -5.07 15.30 1.09
N LYS A 85 -4.16 15.16 2.05
CA LYS A 85 -2.89 15.88 2.08
C LYS A 85 -1.82 15.01 2.68
N VAL A 86 -0.61 15.04 2.10
CA VAL A 86 0.55 14.34 2.70
C VAL A 86 0.76 14.84 4.14
N ASN A 87 0.69 13.91 5.09
CA ASN A 87 1.04 14.13 6.51
C ASN A 87 2.52 13.79 6.74
N GLN A 88 2.88 12.54 6.45
CA GLN A 88 4.24 12.03 6.63
C GLN A 88 4.61 11.05 5.52
N SER A 89 5.89 10.97 5.18
CA SER A 89 6.40 9.92 4.30
C SER A 89 7.75 9.40 4.76
N TRP A 90 7.96 8.12 4.56
CA TRP A 90 9.25 7.48 4.78
C TRP A 90 9.48 6.38 3.74
N CYS A 91 10.75 6.05 3.57
CA CYS A 91 11.17 4.92 2.76
C CYS A 91 11.72 3.83 3.68
N ILE A 92 11.53 2.57 3.28
CA ILE A 92 12.12 1.40 3.93
C ILE A 92 12.89 0.60 2.89
N MET A 93 14.11 0.19 3.26
CA MET A 93 14.91 -0.78 2.54
C MET A 93 15.10 -2.01 3.45
N TYR A 94 14.39 -3.10 3.17
CA TYR A 94 14.54 -4.36 3.90
C TYR A 94 15.75 -5.13 3.37
N GLU A 95 16.53 -5.71 4.27
CA GLU A 95 17.61 -6.65 3.95
C GLU A 95 17.10 -8.11 3.97
N ASP A 96 17.96 -9.10 3.70
CA ASP A 96 17.59 -10.53 3.80
C ASP A 96 17.12 -10.87 5.24
N GLY A 97 15.93 -11.44 5.37
CA GLY A 97 15.25 -11.68 6.64
C GLY A 97 14.56 -10.45 7.24
N GLY A 98 14.65 -9.29 6.59
CA GLY A 98 14.02 -8.05 7.05
C GLY A 98 12.50 -8.11 7.00
N TYR A 99 11.84 -7.66 8.06
CA TYR A 99 10.39 -7.73 8.22
C TYR A 99 9.87 -6.53 9.01
N GLN A 100 8.54 -6.36 9.03
CA GLN A 100 7.89 -5.36 9.87
C GLN A 100 6.80 -6.01 10.73
N HIS A 101 6.82 -5.69 12.03
CA HIS A 101 5.85 -6.20 13.01
C HIS A 101 4.42 -5.73 12.66
N LEU A 102 3.41 -6.45 13.14
CA LEU A 102 2.02 -6.08 12.98
C LEU A 102 1.71 -4.77 13.73
N HIS A 103 1.20 -3.76 13.04
CA HIS A 103 0.86 -2.44 13.59
C HIS A 103 -0.20 -1.73 12.74
N CYS A 104 -0.65 -0.55 13.18
CA CYS A 104 -1.52 0.36 12.42
C CYS A 104 -1.11 1.82 12.72
N HIS A 105 -1.56 2.77 11.89
CA HIS A 105 -1.16 4.18 11.98
C HIS A 105 -2.21 5.06 12.67
N GLY A 106 -3.42 4.53 12.91
CA GLY A 106 -4.47 5.16 13.70
C GLY A 106 -5.65 5.70 12.88
N PRO A 107 -6.67 6.24 13.54
CA PRO A 107 -7.97 6.58 12.94
C PRO A 107 -7.99 7.86 12.11
N THR A 108 -6.93 8.66 12.15
CA THR A 108 -6.88 9.99 11.52
C THR A 108 -6.13 10.01 10.21
N LEU A 109 -5.71 8.84 9.70
CA LEU A 109 -4.85 8.74 8.53
C LEU A 109 -5.42 7.76 7.49
N ILE A 110 -5.11 8.05 6.22
CA ILE A 110 -5.06 7.06 5.15
C ILE A 110 -3.59 6.77 4.88
N SER A 111 -3.24 5.51 4.70
CA SER A 111 -1.85 5.09 4.44
C SER A 111 -1.74 4.48 3.05
N MET A 112 -0.62 4.74 2.39
CA MET A 112 -0.27 4.22 1.08
C MET A 112 1.10 3.55 1.14
N VAL A 113 1.21 2.39 0.51
CA VAL A 113 2.44 1.61 0.38
C VAL A 113 2.70 1.34 -1.10
N ILE A 114 3.84 1.78 -1.61
CA ILE A 114 4.28 1.54 -3.01
C ILE A 114 5.53 0.67 -3.01
N HIS A 115 5.46 -0.46 -3.70
CA HIS A 115 6.59 -1.38 -3.85
C HIS A 115 7.45 -1.00 -5.05
N LEU A 116 8.77 -1.04 -4.89
CA LEU A 116 9.71 -0.74 -5.98
C LEU A 116 10.45 -1.98 -6.48
N ASP A 117 10.47 -3.06 -5.71
CA ASP A 117 11.22 -4.28 -6.02
C ASP A 117 10.33 -5.53 -5.91
N THR A 118 10.70 -6.57 -6.66
CA THR A 118 10.10 -7.91 -6.51
C THR A 118 10.78 -8.72 -5.41
N GLN A 119 10.14 -9.79 -4.96
CA GLN A 119 10.75 -10.84 -4.14
C GLN A 119 10.60 -12.22 -4.78
N PRO A 120 11.48 -13.18 -4.46
CA PRO A 120 11.34 -14.55 -4.95
C PRO A 120 10.17 -15.27 -4.25
N PRO A 121 9.63 -16.34 -4.87
CA PRO A 121 8.66 -17.20 -4.20
C PRO A 121 9.31 -18.03 -3.08
N LEU A 122 8.53 -18.40 -2.05
CA LEU A 122 8.95 -19.17 -0.87
C LEU A 122 9.44 -20.59 -1.21
N TRP A 123 8.91 -21.20 -2.27
CA TRP A 123 9.20 -22.59 -2.66
C TRP A 123 9.69 -22.67 -4.10
N VAL A 124 11.01 -22.67 -4.29
CA VAL A 124 11.65 -22.98 -5.59
C VAL A 124 12.21 -24.40 -5.52
N GLY A 125 11.32 -25.39 -5.44
CA GLY A 125 11.70 -26.81 -5.33
C GLY A 125 10.80 -27.69 -6.18
N ASN A 126 11.19 -27.93 -7.44
CA ASN A 126 10.67 -28.97 -8.35
C ASN A 126 9.16 -29.11 -8.59
N THR A 127 8.30 -28.21 -8.10
CA THR A 127 6.93 -28.11 -8.59
C THR A 127 6.97 -27.32 -9.90
N LYS A 128 6.43 -27.91 -10.97
CA LYS A 128 6.19 -27.20 -12.22
C LYS A 128 5.52 -25.87 -11.86
N GLN A 129 6.01 -24.76 -12.43
CA GLN A 129 5.31 -23.48 -12.46
C GLN A 129 3.99 -23.65 -13.23
N THR A 130 3.03 -24.37 -12.67
CA THR A 130 1.62 -24.21 -13.03
C THR A 130 1.16 -23.01 -12.23
N GLY A 131 0.48 -22.07 -12.88
CA GLY A 131 -0.02 -20.82 -12.30
C GLY A 131 -1.13 -21.04 -11.28
N ASP A 132 -0.97 -22.05 -10.41
CA ASP A 132 -1.92 -22.43 -9.40
C ASP A 132 -1.73 -21.48 -8.22
N VAL A 133 -2.75 -20.65 -8.01
CA VAL A 133 -3.00 -19.95 -6.76
C VAL A 133 -2.91 -21.00 -5.64
N LEU A 134 -1.86 -20.93 -4.83
CA LEU A 134 -1.84 -21.67 -3.58
C LEU A 134 -2.85 -20.98 -2.67
N VAL A 135 -4.05 -21.58 -2.61
CA VAL A 135 -5.14 -21.15 -1.74
C VAL A 135 -4.66 -21.24 -0.30
N GLY A 136 -4.60 -20.09 0.38
CA GLY A 136 -4.37 -20.05 1.82
C GLY A 136 -5.47 -20.82 2.54
N SER A 137 -5.19 -21.34 3.74
CA SER A 137 -6.16 -22.11 4.53
C SER A 137 -7.42 -21.33 4.96
N ASP A 138 -7.50 -20.05 4.62
CA ASP A 138 -8.50 -19.07 5.02
C ASP A 138 -9.43 -18.63 3.88
N GLY A 139 -9.35 -19.27 2.70
CA GLY A 139 -10.26 -18.96 1.57
C GLY A 139 -9.99 -17.61 0.90
N ASN A 140 -8.87 -16.95 1.22
CA ASN A 140 -8.38 -15.83 0.44
C ASN A 140 -7.56 -16.39 -0.73
N ASP A 141 -8.12 -16.34 -1.93
CA ASP A 141 -7.52 -16.77 -3.20
C ASP A 141 -6.28 -15.95 -3.63
N LYS A 142 -5.51 -15.40 -2.68
CA LYS A 142 -4.33 -14.56 -2.93
C LYS A 142 -3.08 -15.19 -2.34
N ILE A 143 -2.30 -15.80 -3.24
CA ILE A 143 -0.82 -15.90 -3.26
C ILE A 143 -0.18 -15.87 -1.87
N VAL A 144 -0.10 -16.99 -1.14
CA VAL A 144 0.71 -17.13 0.09
C VAL A 144 2.09 -17.73 -0.18
N ASN A 145 2.76 -17.28 -1.24
CA ASN A 145 3.96 -17.97 -1.72
C ASN A 145 5.14 -17.07 -2.08
N TYR A 146 5.22 -15.82 -1.60
CA TYR A 146 6.38 -14.95 -1.79
C TYR A 146 7.01 -14.49 -0.47
N TYR A 147 8.31 -14.23 -0.49
CA TYR A 147 8.97 -13.50 0.59
C TYR A 147 8.57 -12.02 0.56
N GLY A 148 8.72 -11.31 1.68
CA GLY A 148 8.57 -9.86 1.74
C GLY A 148 7.17 -9.33 1.42
N MET A 149 6.14 -10.16 1.53
CA MET A 149 4.77 -9.73 1.23
C MET A 149 4.27 -8.72 2.26
N LEU A 150 3.56 -7.69 1.79
CA LEU A 150 2.70 -6.89 2.65
C LEU A 150 1.49 -7.73 3.00
N TYR A 151 1.10 -7.76 4.27
CA TYR A 151 -0.13 -8.40 4.70
C TYR A 151 -0.95 -7.46 5.56
N SER A 152 -2.27 -7.62 5.53
CA SER A 152 -3.18 -6.92 6.43
C SER A 152 -4.20 -7.85 7.04
N ILE A 153 -4.75 -7.41 8.16
CA ILE A 153 -5.76 -8.12 8.93
C ILE A 153 -6.87 -7.13 9.25
N MET A 154 -8.10 -7.49 8.90
CA MET A 154 -9.31 -6.72 9.22
C MET A 154 -10.37 -7.63 9.84
N PRO A 155 -11.19 -7.14 10.80
CA PRO A 155 -12.36 -7.87 11.25
C PRO A 155 -13.34 -8.09 10.10
N GLY A 156 -13.75 -9.34 9.92
CA GLY A 156 -14.86 -9.72 9.05
C GLY A 156 -16.20 -9.73 9.79
N GLY A 157 -17.26 -10.03 9.04
CA GLY A 157 -18.53 -10.43 9.65
C GLY A 157 -18.44 -11.83 10.25
N HIS A 158 -19.43 -12.21 11.07
CA HIS A 158 -19.64 -13.60 11.49
C HIS A 158 -18.46 -14.32 12.19
N ASN A 159 -17.68 -13.59 13.00
CA ASN A 159 -16.50 -14.09 13.73
C ASN A 159 -15.32 -14.49 12.83
N GLU A 160 -15.26 -13.98 11.61
CA GLU A 160 -14.15 -14.21 10.69
C GLU A 160 -13.13 -13.06 10.72
N MET A 161 -11.89 -13.37 10.35
CA MET A 161 -10.85 -12.39 10.08
C MET A 161 -10.58 -12.40 8.58
N ILE A 162 -10.50 -11.21 8.00
CA ILE A 162 -10.08 -11.03 6.61
C ILE A 162 -8.58 -10.81 6.62
N VAL A 163 -7.84 -11.68 5.93
CA VAL A 163 -6.38 -11.57 5.77
C VAL A 163 -6.07 -11.30 4.31
N ASN A 164 -5.35 -10.22 4.06
CA ASN A 164 -4.89 -9.89 2.71
C ASN A 164 -3.38 -10.07 2.60
N ASN A 165 -2.95 -10.46 1.41
CA ASN A 165 -1.58 -10.77 1.08
C ASN A 165 -1.25 -10.17 -0.29
N TRP A 166 -0.22 -9.31 -0.34
CA TRP A 166 0.23 -8.66 -1.57
C TRP A 166 1.71 -8.94 -1.82
N ALA A 167 1.96 -9.64 -2.93
CA ALA A 167 3.32 -9.98 -3.33
C ALA A 167 3.99 -8.75 -3.92
N PRO A 168 5.16 -8.33 -3.41
CA PRO A 168 5.74 -7.07 -3.80
C PRO A 168 6.07 -7.11 -5.28
N THR A 169 5.43 -6.23 -6.03
CA THR A 169 5.60 -6.06 -7.47
C THR A 169 5.87 -4.58 -7.73
N PRO A 170 6.91 -4.21 -8.49
CA PRO A 170 7.22 -2.81 -8.78
C PRO A 170 5.99 -2.06 -9.32
N GLY A 171 5.67 -0.94 -8.66
CA GLY A 171 4.51 -0.10 -8.96
C GLY A 171 3.21 -0.55 -8.30
N GLN A 172 3.13 -1.74 -7.70
CA GLN A 172 1.97 -2.12 -6.89
C GLN A 172 1.84 -1.13 -5.73
N CYS A 173 0.63 -0.60 -5.60
CA CYS A 173 0.25 0.41 -4.63
C CYS A 173 -0.92 -0.14 -3.81
N VAL A 174 -0.75 -0.20 -2.49
CA VAL A 174 -1.78 -0.64 -1.56
C VAL A 174 -2.14 0.55 -0.67
N ILE A 175 -3.42 0.90 -0.63
CA ILE A 175 -3.96 2.06 0.08
C ILE A 175 -4.94 1.55 1.11
N PHE A 176 -4.87 2.00 2.35
CA PHE A 176 -5.79 1.52 3.40
C PHE A 176 -6.08 2.60 4.43
N ASP A 177 -7.22 2.41 5.10
CA ASP A 177 -7.54 3.14 6.32
C ASP A 177 -6.45 2.89 7.39
N GLY A 178 -5.98 3.95 8.06
CA GLY A 178 -4.88 3.89 9.00
C GLY A 178 -5.12 2.97 10.21
N ARG A 179 -6.36 2.55 10.47
CA ARG A 179 -6.71 1.57 11.52
C ARG A 179 -6.47 0.13 11.10
N VAL A 180 -6.24 -0.15 9.82
CA VAL A 180 -5.98 -1.50 9.31
C VAL A 180 -4.65 -1.99 9.86
N PHE A 181 -4.69 -3.10 10.59
CA PHE A 181 -3.49 -3.77 11.06
C PHE A 181 -2.77 -4.41 9.89
N HIS A 182 -1.48 -4.13 9.76
CA HIS A 182 -0.65 -4.63 8.68
C HIS A 182 0.80 -4.84 9.12
N GLY A 183 1.54 -5.57 8.29
CA GLY A 183 2.97 -5.80 8.48
C GLY A 183 3.58 -6.34 7.20
N VAL A 184 4.87 -6.66 7.26
CA VAL A 184 5.61 -7.21 6.13
C VAL A 184 6.27 -8.51 6.58
N TYR A 185 6.05 -9.59 5.84
CA TYR A 185 6.74 -10.87 6.07
C TYR A 185 8.24 -10.74 5.79
N PRO A 186 9.09 -11.65 6.31
CA PRO A 186 10.52 -11.63 6.03
C PRO A 186 10.85 -11.60 4.53
N SER A 187 11.71 -10.66 4.13
CA SER A 187 12.24 -10.52 2.78
C SER A 187 13.41 -11.51 2.56
N LYS A 188 13.75 -11.80 1.30
CA LYS A 188 14.89 -12.67 0.95
C LYS A 188 16.01 -11.93 0.22
N ALA A 189 15.70 -10.79 -0.36
CA ALA A 189 16.64 -9.90 -1.01
C ALA A 189 16.27 -8.44 -0.69
N GLY A 190 17.18 -7.52 -0.99
CA GLY A 190 16.94 -6.08 -0.87
C GLY A 190 15.58 -5.68 -1.44
N ARG A 191 14.73 -5.07 -0.62
CA ARG A 191 13.37 -4.66 -1.00
C ARG A 191 13.10 -3.23 -0.56
N ARG A 192 12.91 -2.33 -1.53
CA ARG A 192 12.57 -0.93 -1.31
C ARG A 192 11.05 -0.74 -1.35
N THR A 193 10.56 0.09 -0.44
CA THR A 193 9.15 0.46 -0.34
C THR A 193 9.03 1.91 0.11
N VAL A 194 8.10 2.63 -0.51
CA VAL A 194 7.74 4.01 -0.14
C VAL A 194 6.41 3.97 0.60
N ILE A 195 6.35 4.67 1.73
CA ILE A 195 5.15 4.79 2.54
C ILE A 195 4.79 6.26 2.66
N VAL A 196 3.50 6.55 2.53
CA VAL A 196 2.95 7.89 2.69
C VAL A 196 1.68 7.79 3.52
N ASP A 197 1.65 8.54 4.61
CA ASP A 197 0.45 8.79 5.38
C ASP A 197 -0.15 10.13 4.97
N PHE A 198 -1.47 10.17 4.93
CA PHE A 198 -2.23 11.34 4.55
C PHE A 198 -3.21 11.74 5.63
N ASP A 199 -3.27 13.03 5.91
CA ASP A 199 -4.42 13.64 6.55
C ASP A 199 -5.58 13.63 5.57
N PHE A 200 -6.79 13.40 6.06
CA PHE A 200 -7.97 13.34 5.20
C PHE A 200 -9.25 13.80 5.90
N SER A 201 -10.25 14.13 5.11
CA SER A 201 -11.64 14.36 5.54
C SER A 201 -12.57 13.46 4.71
N TYR A 202 -13.67 12.98 5.31
CA TYR A 202 -14.73 12.32 4.54
C TYR A 202 -15.74 13.35 4.04
N LEU A 203 -16.47 12.99 2.99
CA LEU A 203 -17.69 13.70 2.58
C LEU A 203 -18.71 13.65 3.71
N ASP A 204 -19.43 14.75 3.93
CA ASP A 204 -20.60 14.74 4.81
C ASP A 204 -21.73 13.89 4.19
N PRO A 205 -22.64 13.30 4.99
CA PRO A 205 -23.66 12.36 4.48
C PRO A 205 -24.60 12.95 3.42
N ASP A 206 -24.77 14.27 3.42
CA ASP A 206 -25.58 15.06 2.51
C ASP A 206 -24.79 15.71 1.37
N GLU A 207 -23.45 15.60 1.38
CA GLU A 207 -22.62 16.04 0.26
C GLU A 207 -22.65 15.01 -0.88
N GLY A 208 -23.16 15.43 -2.04
CA GLY A 208 -23.08 14.66 -3.27
C GLY A 208 -21.68 14.70 -3.89
N TRP A 209 -21.36 13.69 -4.71
CA TRP A 209 -20.12 13.64 -5.48
C TRP A 209 -19.92 14.84 -6.41
N GLU A 210 -21.01 15.47 -6.85
CA GLU A 210 -21.00 16.64 -7.73
C GLU A 210 -20.87 17.97 -6.95
N ASP A 211 -21.24 17.98 -5.67
CA ASP A 211 -21.35 19.20 -4.86
C ASP A 211 -20.00 19.79 -4.47
N ASN A 212 -18.96 18.95 -4.38
CA ASN A 212 -17.60 19.39 -4.08
C ASN A 212 -16.80 19.83 -5.31
N TRP A 213 -17.33 19.59 -6.53
CA TRP A 213 -16.52 19.70 -7.75
C TRP A 213 -17.24 20.36 -8.93
N SER A 214 -18.46 20.87 -8.75
CA SER A 214 -18.99 21.90 -9.65
C SER A 214 -18.03 23.09 -9.57
N GLU A 215 -17.26 23.32 -10.63
CA GLU A 215 -16.43 24.51 -10.77
C GLU A 215 -17.24 25.71 -10.28
N LYS A 216 -16.69 26.45 -9.32
CA LYS A 216 -17.11 27.84 -9.12
C LYS A 216 -17.03 28.48 -10.50
N ARG A 217 -18.18 28.70 -11.13
CA ARG A 217 -18.29 29.64 -12.24
C ARG A 217 -17.80 30.95 -11.63
N VAL A 218 -16.62 31.36 -12.07
CA VAL A 218 -16.10 32.67 -11.76
C VAL A 218 -16.93 33.62 -12.62
N ASP A 219 -17.89 34.28 -11.97
CA ASP A 219 -18.59 35.43 -12.52
C ASP A 219 -17.65 36.64 -12.57
#